data_AF-A0A2P6S261-F1
#
_entry.id   AF-A0A2P6S261-F1
#
_cell.length_a   1.000
_cell.length_b   1.000
_cell.length_c   1.000
_cell.angle_alpha   90.00
_cell.angle_beta   90.00
_cell.angle_gamma   90.00
#
_symmetry.space_group_name_H-M   'P 1'
#
loop_
_entity.id
_entity.type
_entity.pdbx_description
1 polymer ?
#
loop_
_entity_poly.entity_id
_entity_poly.type
_entity_poly.pdbx_seq_one_letter_code
_entity_poly.pdbx_strand_id
1 'polypeptide(L)'
;MTFNFMSKLTQQSLPILPLLVLVFARSLAKASDLKETQLVLYFQDFTAGPNTSSIPVAGIAGKLWTFTQFGTIYVTDDTMTQGPNITSSVVGRAHGITVASALDGSNALVLVSRVHKHEVQWQHSRDTRKQ
;
A
#
# COMPACT_ATOMS: atom_id res chain seq x y z
N MET A 1 8.49 42.95 -66.61
CA MET A 1 9.59 42.28 -65.89
C MET A 1 9.11 42.00 -64.48
N THR A 2 8.61 40.80 -64.25
CA THR A 2 8.23 40.25 -62.94
C THR A 2 9.24 39.17 -62.61
N PHE A 3 9.70 39.05 -61.37
CA PHE A 3 9.85 37.74 -60.73
C PHE A 3 9.99 37.88 -59.21
N ASN A 4 9.11 37.14 -58.52
CA ASN A 4 8.84 37.15 -57.09
C ASN A 4 10.07 36.78 -56.24
N PHE A 5 10.54 37.70 -55.40
CA PHE A 5 11.66 37.45 -54.47
C PHE A 5 11.23 37.18 -53.01
N MET A 6 9.94 37.17 -52.67
CA MET A 6 9.51 37.05 -51.27
C MET A 6 8.51 35.92 -51.01
N SER A 7 8.98 34.66 -50.97
CA SER A 7 8.16 33.57 -50.40
C SER A 7 8.91 32.41 -49.74
N LYS A 8 10.25 32.44 -49.61
CA LYS A 8 10.99 31.27 -49.08
C LYS A 8 11.29 31.30 -47.57
N LEU A 9 11.00 32.38 -46.85
CA LEU A 9 11.31 32.46 -45.41
C LEU A 9 10.19 31.95 -44.48
N THR A 10 9.06 31.50 -45.04
CA THR A 10 7.91 31.04 -44.25
C THR A 10 7.76 29.52 -44.15
N GLN A 11 8.77 28.74 -44.56
CA GLN A 11 8.60 27.29 -44.75
C GLN A 11 9.63 26.42 -44.01
N GLN A 12 10.04 26.83 -42.81
CA GLN A 12 10.84 25.99 -41.91
C GLN A 12 10.60 26.33 -40.44
N SER A 13 9.34 26.37 -39.99
CA SER A 13 9.05 26.31 -38.55
C SER A 13 9.30 24.87 -38.07
N LEU A 14 10.37 24.67 -37.31
CA LEU A 14 10.73 23.41 -36.68
C LEU A 14 9.53 22.86 -35.86
N PRO A 15 9.17 21.56 -35.94
CA PRO A 15 7.96 21.00 -35.33
C PRO A 15 8.12 20.75 -33.81
N ILE A 16 8.76 21.68 -33.09
CA ILE A 16 9.06 21.54 -31.66
C ILE A 16 7.77 21.57 -30.82
N LEU A 17 6.85 22.47 -31.14
CA LEU A 17 5.60 22.60 -30.40
C LEU A 17 4.69 21.36 -30.52
N PRO A 18 4.40 20.80 -31.71
CA PRO A 18 3.63 19.56 -31.80
C PRO A 18 4.35 18.37 -31.19
N LEU A 19 5.70 18.33 -31.24
CA LEU A 19 6.48 17.28 -30.59
C LEU A 19 6.38 17.36 -29.06
N LEU A 20 6.44 18.56 -28.49
CA LEU A 20 6.27 18.79 -27.05
C LEU A 20 4.86 18.40 -26.61
N VAL A 21 3.84 18.76 -27.39
CA VAL A 21 2.43 18.38 -27.13
C VAL A 21 2.27 16.85 -27.18
N LEU A 22 2.90 16.16 -28.14
CA LEU A 22 2.89 14.70 -28.22
C LEU A 22 3.60 14.03 -27.04
N VAL A 23 4.75 14.57 -26.60
CA VAL A 23 5.48 14.06 -25.44
C VAL A 23 4.67 14.27 -24.15
N PHE A 24 4.04 15.43 -23.99
CA PHE A 24 3.21 15.74 -22.83
C PHE A 24 1.93 14.88 -22.82
N ALA A 25 1.27 14.69 -23.97
CA ALA A 25 0.11 13.81 -24.11
C ALA A 25 0.44 12.35 -23.78
N ARG A 26 1.61 11.84 -24.21
CA ARG A 26 2.10 10.50 -23.84
C ARG A 26 2.40 10.38 -22.34
N SER A 27 2.96 11.43 -21.73
CA SER A 27 3.18 11.48 -20.28
C SER A 27 1.85 11.42 -19.51
N LEU A 28 0.83 12.15 -19.97
CA LEU A 28 -0.49 12.17 -19.36
C LEU A 28 -1.21 10.82 -19.53
N ALA A 29 -1.09 10.18 -20.69
CA ALA A 29 -1.64 8.85 -20.96
C ALA A 29 -0.97 7.73 -20.14
N LYS A 30 0.33 7.87 -19.83
CA LYS A 30 1.02 6.93 -18.91
C LYS A 30 0.57 7.10 -17.46
N ALA A 31 0.20 8.31 -17.05
CA ALA A 31 -0.31 8.57 -15.70
C ALA A 31 -1.72 7.99 -15.47
N SER A 32 -2.46 7.67 -16.54
CA SER A 32 -3.81 7.09 -16.47
C SER A 32 -3.87 5.56 -16.47
N ASP A 33 -2.73 4.85 -16.60
CA ASP A 33 -2.71 3.38 -16.56
C ASP A 33 -2.66 2.89 -15.10
N LEU A 34 -3.78 3.07 -14.40
CA LEU A 34 -3.93 2.60 -13.03
C LEU A 34 -4.07 1.08 -13.02
N LYS A 35 -3.08 0.40 -12.44
CA LYS A 35 -3.11 -1.05 -12.27
C LYS A 35 -3.83 -1.43 -10.98
N GLU A 36 -4.98 -2.08 -11.11
CA GLU A 36 -5.70 -2.64 -9.96
C GLU A 36 -4.98 -3.90 -9.43
N THR A 37 -4.90 -4.05 -8.11
CA THR A 37 -4.37 -5.25 -7.45
C THR A 37 -5.35 -5.68 -6.38
N GLN A 38 -5.93 -6.88 -6.52
CA GLN A 38 -6.74 -7.48 -5.47
C GLN A 38 -5.84 -8.16 -4.44
N LEU A 39 -6.04 -7.81 -3.17
CA LEU A 39 -5.20 -8.26 -2.07
C LEU A 39 -6.09 -8.81 -0.95
N VAL A 40 -5.89 -10.08 -0.61
CA VAL A 40 -6.54 -10.74 0.52
C VAL A 40 -5.45 -11.08 1.55
N LEU A 41 -5.62 -10.58 2.76
CA LEU A 41 -4.66 -10.67 3.85
C LEU A 41 -5.38 -10.93 5.15
N TYR A 42 -4.71 -11.64 6.06
CA TYR A 42 -5.22 -11.95 7.39
C TYR A 42 -4.29 -11.35 8.43
N PHE A 43 -4.85 -10.56 9.35
CA PHE A 43 -4.13 -9.94 10.45
C PHE A 43 -4.26 -10.85 11.67
N GLN A 44 -3.15 -11.12 12.34
CA GLN A 44 -3.07 -11.99 13.50
C GLN A 44 -2.89 -11.11 14.76
N ASP A 45 -4.01 -10.62 15.32
CA ASP A 45 -4.05 -9.73 16.49
C ASP A 45 -4.16 -10.54 17.80
N PHE A 46 -3.11 -10.51 18.60
CA PHE A 46 -3.03 -11.16 19.90
C PHE A 46 -2.90 -10.13 21.02
N THR A 47 -3.98 -9.97 21.80
CA THR A 47 -4.03 -9.05 22.95
C THR A 47 -3.66 -9.69 24.29
N ALA A 48 -3.34 -10.99 24.28
CA ALA A 48 -2.98 -11.75 25.47
C ALA A 48 -2.03 -12.92 25.14
N GLY A 49 -1.40 -13.48 26.17
CA GLY A 49 -0.47 -14.61 26.04
C GLY A 49 0.99 -14.17 25.83
N PRO A 50 1.92 -15.15 25.73
CA PRO A 50 3.36 -14.88 25.72
C PRO A 50 3.85 -14.17 24.44
N ASN A 51 3.09 -14.23 23.35
CA ASN A 51 3.43 -13.62 22.06
C ASN A 51 2.41 -12.54 21.67
N THR A 52 2.02 -11.69 22.62
CA THR A 52 1.09 -10.60 22.36
C THR A 52 1.67 -9.64 21.32
N SER A 53 0.85 -9.27 20.34
CA SER A 53 1.19 -8.32 19.27
C SER A 53 0.52 -6.96 19.49
N SER A 54 -0.47 -6.88 20.38
CA SER A 54 -1.28 -5.68 20.63
C SER A 54 -1.40 -5.42 22.12
N ILE A 55 -0.84 -4.31 22.58
CA ILE A 55 -0.70 -3.97 24.01
C ILE A 55 -1.41 -2.65 24.30
N PRO A 56 -2.25 -2.57 25.34
CA PRO A 56 -2.88 -1.31 25.73
C PRO A 56 -1.83 -0.37 26.36
N VAL A 57 -1.76 0.85 25.86
CA VAL A 57 -0.79 1.87 26.30
C VAL A 57 -1.44 3.06 27.01
N ALA A 58 -2.73 3.27 26.80
CA ALA A 58 -3.49 4.32 27.45
C ALA A 58 -4.97 3.95 27.54
N GLY A 59 -5.66 4.55 28.50
CA GLY A 59 -7.10 4.39 28.69
C GLY A 59 -7.64 5.35 29.74
N ILE A 60 -8.93 5.23 30.03
CA ILE A 60 -9.60 6.09 31.02
C ILE A 60 -9.22 5.65 32.43
N ALA A 61 -8.79 6.60 33.27
CA ALA A 61 -8.43 6.33 34.66
C ALA A 61 -9.61 5.71 35.43
N GLY A 62 -9.33 4.67 36.22
CA GLY A 62 -10.36 3.94 36.98
C GLY A 62 -11.20 2.96 36.15
N LYS A 63 -10.94 2.81 34.85
CA LYS A 63 -11.55 1.77 34.01
C LYS A 63 -10.54 0.69 33.64
N LEU A 64 -11.05 -0.51 33.33
CA LEU A 64 -10.22 -1.59 32.78
C LEU A 64 -9.78 -1.21 31.36
N TRP A 65 -8.52 -1.47 31.02
CA TRP A 65 -8.01 -1.21 29.67
C TRP A 65 -8.19 -2.48 28.84
N THR A 66 -9.37 -2.61 28.22
CA THR A 66 -9.75 -3.74 27.38
C THR A 66 -10.11 -3.29 25.96
N PHE A 67 -10.12 -4.22 25.02
CA PHE A 67 -10.37 -3.93 23.61
C PHE A 67 -11.80 -3.42 23.34
N THR A 68 -12.73 -3.66 24.26
CA THR A 68 -14.12 -3.19 24.22
C THR A 68 -14.37 -2.01 25.16
N GLN A 69 -13.37 -1.53 25.91
CA GLN A 69 -13.55 -0.36 26.76
C GLN A 69 -13.27 0.91 25.95
N PHE A 70 -14.32 1.71 25.69
CA PHE A 70 -14.19 3.02 25.04
C PHE A 70 -13.02 3.84 25.58
N GLY A 71 -12.22 4.38 24.67
CA GLY A 71 -11.06 5.22 24.97
C GLY A 71 -9.78 4.44 25.29
N THR A 72 -9.80 3.10 25.26
CA THR A 72 -8.57 2.31 25.36
C THR A 72 -7.80 2.36 24.05
N ILE A 73 -6.51 2.67 24.13
CA ILE A 73 -5.57 2.80 23.01
C ILE A 73 -4.56 1.66 23.09
N TYR A 74 -4.42 0.93 22.00
CA TYR A 74 -3.47 -0.16 21.81
C TYR A 74 -2.38 0.25 20.82
N VAL A 75 -1.14 -0.12 21.09
CA VAL A 75 -0.08 -0.18 20.07
C VAL A 75 -0.03 -1.60 19.55
N THR A 76 -0.04 -1.74 18.23
CA THR A 76 -0.06 -3.03 17.54
C THR A 76 1.16 -3.24 16.63
N ASP A 77 1.65 -4.48 16.62
CA ASP A 77 2.61 -5.04 15.68
C ASP A 77 2.16 -6.46 15.24
N ASP A 78 1.07 -6.49 14.47
CA ASP A 78 0.42 -7.73 14.05
C ASP A 78 1.12 -8.40 12.86
N THR A 79 1.20 -9.73 12.91
CA THR A 79 1.67 -10.52 11.78
C THR A 79 0.58 -10.59 10.72
N MET A 80 0.94 -10.39 9.44
CA MET A 80 0.03 -10.58 8.32
C MET A 80 0.35 -11.87 7.57
N THR A 81 -0.67 -12.67 7.27
CA THR A 81 -0.53 -13.98 6.60
C THR A 81 -1.38 -14.09 5.33
N GLN A 82 -1.03 -15.02 4.43
CA GLN A 82 -1.80 -15.33 3.21
C GLN A 82 -3.13 -16.04 3.49
N GLY A 83 -3.22 -16.73 4.63
CA GLY A 83 -4.40 -17.48 5.04
C GLY A 83 -4.77 -17.20 6.51
N PRO A 84 -5.96 -17.60 6.95
CA PRO A 84 -6.45 -17.33 8.30
C PRO A 84 -5.67 -18.10 9.38
N ASN A 85 -5.07 -19.25 9.04
CA ASN A 85 -4.27 -20.02 9.98
C ASN A 85 -2.97 -19.27 10.32
N ILE A 86 -2.65 -19.16 11.62
CA ILE A 86 -1.43 -18.53 12.14
C ILE A 86 -0.13 -19.12 11.56
N THR A 87 -0.14 -20.38 11.13
CA THR A 87 1.02 -21.05 10.52
C THR A 87 1.16 -20.81 9.02
N SER A 88 0.23 -20.06 8.41
CA SER A 88 0.28 -19.71 6.99
C SER A 88 1.48 -18.81 6.68
N SER A 89 1.89 -18.76 5.41
CA SER A 89 3.01 -17.92 4.96
C SER A 89 2.81 -16.45 5.34
N VAL A 90 3.84 -15.87 5.96
CA VAL A 90 3.87 -14.48 6.40
C VAL A 90 4.18 -13.57 5.22
N VAL A 91 3.41 -12.49 5.05
CA VAL A 91 3.52 -11.54 3.92
C VAL A 91 3.93 -10.13 4.35
N GLY A 92 4.06 -9.91 5.65
CA GLY A 92 4.45 -8.63 6.24
C GLY A 92 3.98 -8.50 7.68
N ARG A 93 4.08 -7.26 8.18
CA ARG A 93 3.59 -6.87 9.50
C ARG A 93 2.82 -5.56 9.40
N ALA A 94 1.84 -5.40 10.28
CA ALA A 94 1.01 -4.21 10.41
C ALA A 94 1.35 -3.50 11.72
N HIS A 95 1.94 -2.31 11.62
CA HIS A 95 2.40 -1.54 12.76
C HIS A 95 1.51 -0.31 12.92
N GLY A 96 1.01 -0.05 14.11
CA GLY A 96 0.17 1.12 14.31
C GLY A 96 -0.55 1.18 15.64
N ILE A 97 -1.73 1.78 15.60
CA ILE A 97 -2.55 2.07 16.77
C ILE A 97 -3.98 1.61 16.51
N THR A 98 -4.59 1.00 17.52
CA THR A 98 -6.01 0.65 17.54
C THR A 98 -6.68 1.31 18.73
N VAL A 99 -7.87 1.88 18.55
CA VAL A 99 -8.63 2.57 19.61
C VAL A 99 -10.04 2.03 19.69
N ALA A 100 -10.50 1.61 20.87
CA ALA A 100 -11.91 1.33 21.11
C ALA A 100 -12.71 2.64 21.03
N SER A 101 -13.30 2.91 19.87
CA SER A 101 -13.77 4.24 19.48
C SER A 101 -15.28 4.44 19.60
N ALA A 102 -16.06 3.37 19.74
CA ALA A 102 -17.48 3.47 20.07
C ALA A 102 -17.71 3.49 21.58
N LEU A 103 -18.63 4.35 22.03
CA LEU A 103 -18.96 4.53 23.46
C LEU A 103 -19.45 3.24 24.12
N ASP A 104 -20.13 2.38 23.37
CA ASP A 104 -20.63 1.07 23.80
C ASP A 104 -19.60 -0.06 23.66
N GLY A 105 -18.40 0.25 23.15
CA GLY A 105 -17.33 -0.74 22.97
C GLY A 105 -17.45 -1.60 21.70
N SER A 106 -18.41 -1.31 20.82
CA SER A 106 -18.72 -2.16 19.66
C SER A 106 -17.78 -2.00 18.46
N ASN A 107 -16.99 -0.93 18.40
CA ASN A 107 -16.15 -0.61 17.26
C ASN A 107 -14.77 -0.13 17.67
N ALA A 108 -13.80 -0.37 16.78
CA ALA A 108 -12.45 0.12 16.88
C ALA A 108 -12.03 0.93 15.65
N LEU A 109 -11.29 2.01 15.88
CA LEU A 109 -10.54 2.73 14.85
C LEU A 109 -9.15 2.10 14.75
N VAL A 110 -8.77 1.66 13.55
CA VAL A 110 -7.46 1.04 13.28
C VAL A 110 -6.67 1.93 12.33
N LEU A 111 -5.48 2.37 12.78
CA LEU A 111 -4.53 3.17 12.03
C LEU A 111 -3.22 2.40 11.94
N VAL A 112 -3.00 1.72 10.82
CA VAL A 112 -1.83 0.86 10.62
C VAL A 112 -1.09 1.21 9.34
N SER A 113 0.23 1.09 9.39
CA SER A 113 1.10 1.08 8.23
C SER A 113 1.57 -0.34 7.94
N ARG A 114 1.62 -0.69 6.65
CA ARG A 114 2.13 -1.98 6.20
C ARG A 114 3.64 -1.89 5.99
N VAL A 115 4.38 -2.78 6.65
CA VAL A 115 5.78 -3.05 6.29
C VAL A 115 5.83 -4.39 5.56
N HIS A 116 6.10 -4.35 4.25
CA HIS A 116 6.33 -5.55 3.47
C HIS A 116 7.74 -6.06 3.75
N LYS A 117 7.87 -7.27 4.31
CA LYS A 117 9.15 -7.98 4.29
C LYS A 117 9.31 -8.61 2.92
N HIS A 118 10.26 -8.08 2.15
CA HIS A 118 10.72 -8.72 0.93
C HIS A 118 11.66 -9.87 1.33
N GLU A 119 11.11 -11.07 1.48
CA GLU A 119 11.92 -12.27 1.28
C GLU A 119 11.08 -13.32 0.56
N VAL A 120 10.84 -13.05 -0.72
CA VAL A 120 10.50 -14.10 -1.67
C VAL A 120 11.81 -14.85 -1.94
N GLN A 121 12.05 -15.94 -1.22
CA GLN A 121 12.92 -17.00 -1.71
C GLN A 121 12.21 -17.59 -2.93
N TRP A 122 12.52 -17.07 -4.11
CA TRP A 122 12.20 -17.75 -5.35
C TRP A 122 12.93 -19.10 -5.30
N GLN A 123 12.23 -20.17 -4.91
CA GLN A 123 12.63 -21.50 -5.31
C GLN A 123 12.53 -21.52 -6.84
N HIS A 124 13.67 -21.20 -7.46
CA HIS A 124 13.95 -21.55 -8.82
C HIS A 124 13.92 -23.08 -8.85
N SER A 125 12.73 -23.63 -9.09
CA SER A 125 12.55 -24.99 -9.56
C SER A 125 13.37 -25.06 -10.83
N ARG A 126 14.61 -25.53 -10.69
CA ARG A 126 15.47 -25.84 -11.81
C ARG A 126 14.74 -26.89 -12.60
N ASP A 127 14.45 -26.45 -13.80
CA ASP A 127 13.78 -27.12 -14.87
C ASP A 127 14.27 -28.57 -15.06
N THR A 128 13.32 -29.30 -15.61
CA THR A 128 13.38 -30.59 -16.28
C THR A 128 14.72 -30.91 -17.00
N ARG A 129 14.95 -32.23 -17.14
CA ARG A 129 16.04 -32.95 -17.83
C ARG A 129 17.19 -33.43 -16.93
N LYS A 130 16.95 -34.58 -16.29
CA LYS A 130 17.84 -35.75 -16.40
C LYS A 130 17.26 -36.58 -17.55
N GLN A 131 17.91 -36.74 -18.71
CA GLN A 131 19.01 -37.69 -18.97
C GLN A 131 18.90 -38.97 -18.13
#